data_AF-A0A941I925-F1
#
_entry.id   AF-A0A941I925-F1
#
_cell.length_a   1.000
_cell.length_b   1.000
_cell.length_c   1.000
_cell.angle_alpha   90.00
_cell.angle_beta   90.00
_cell.angle_gamma   90.00
#
_symmetry.space_group_name_H-M   'P 1'
#
loop_
_entity.id
_entity.type
_entity.pdbx_description
1 polymer ?
#
loop_
_entity_poly.entity_id
_entity_poly.type
_entity_poly.pdbx_seq_one_letter_code
_entity_poly.pdbx_strand_id
1 'polypeptide(L)'
;GLANGTVGSGYEGISRIFHDQSVAVDPYTHAVLRGRLVAAAAAGYIVDRPAVFGLQPPVCEAAWMPPHPFVVFFHGTAGAAKKWARTNWIAVANYLQTLALPVLLPWGNAEEKAEAEAMAAVMPNAAVLPALSMQEATLLAY
;
A
#
# COMPACT_ATOMS: atom_id res chain seq x y z
N GLY A 1 -8.46 14.73 19.85
CA GLY A 1 -7.23 13.98 19.54
C GLY A 1 -7.26 12.60 20.17
N LEU A 2 -6.16 11.85 20.02
CA LEU A 2 -6.04 10.47 20.51
C LEU A 2 -5.61 10.45 21.98
N ALA A 3 -6.40 9.80 22.84
CA ALA A 3 -6.04 9.72 24.25
C ALA A 3 -4.83 8.82 24.46
N ASN A 4 -4.81 7.57 24.01
CA ASN A 4 -3.77 6.61 24.39
C ASN A 4 -3.03 6.02 23.19
N GLY A 5 -1.87 5.43 23.48
CA GLY A 5 -1.13 4.60 22.53
C GLY A 5 -1.82 3.27 22.30
N THR A 6 -1.61 2.72 21.10
CA THR A 6 -2.04 1.38 20.71
C THR A 6 -0.82 0.52 20.44
N VAL A 7 -0.94 -0.78 20.67
CA VAL A 7 0.15 -1.73 20.42
C VAL A 7 0.41 -1.80 18.91
N GLY A 8 1.69 -1.74 18.53
CA GLY A 8 2.10 -1.82 17.12
C GLY A 8 1.91 -0.54 16.30
N SER A 9 1.54 0.58 16.92
CA SER A 9 1.44 1.90 16.27
C SER A 9 2.28 2.93 17.00
N GLY A 10 2.78 3.94 16.27
CA GLY A 10 3.32 5.14 16.89
C GLY A 10 2.26 5.87 17.73
N TYR A 11 2.71 6.50 18.82
CA TYR A 11 1.90 7.36 19.67
C TYR A 11 2.75 8.49 20.23
N GLU A 12 2.23 9.71 20.15
CA GLU A 12 2.89 10.92 20.60
C GLU A 12 2.05 11.57 21.70
N GLY A 13 2.34 11.24 22.96
CA GLY A 13 1.53 11.66 24.09
C GLY A 13 1.48 13.17 24.31
N ILE A 14 2.53 13.90 23.91
CA ILE A 14 2.57 15.35 24.02
C ILE A 14 1.54 16.03 23.11
N SER A 15 1.07 15.37 22.04
CA SER A 15 0.03 15.91 21.14
C SER A 15 -1.29 16.24 21.87
N ARG A 16 -1.50 15.72 23.08
CA ARG A 16 -2.63 16.05 23.96
C ARG A 16 -2.76 17.52 24.30
N ILE A 17 -1.66 18.28 24.32
CA ILE A 17 -1.72 19.71 24.63
C ILE A 17 -2.42 20.54 23.53
N PHE A 18 -2.55 19.99 22.33
CA PHE A 18 -3.11 20.69 21.16
C PHE A 18 -4.58 20.34 20.88
N HIS A 19 -5.27 19.62 21.77
CA HIS A 19 -6.68 19.28 21.56
C HIS A 19 -7.51 19.28 22.85
N ASP A 20 -8.73 19.80 22.76
CA ASP A 20 -9.64 19.96 23.90
C ASP A 20 -10.21 18.62 24.40
N GLN A 21 -10.39 17.65 23.49
CA GLN A 21 -10.96 16.35 23.81
C GLN A 21 -10.04 15.21 23.39
N SER A 22 -9.69 14.36 24.36
CA SER A 22 -8.93 13.13 24.16
C SER A 22 -9.91 11.94 24.06
N VAL A 23 -9.96 11.27 22.92
CA VAL A 23 -10.82 10.10 22.70
C VAL A 23 -10.04 8.83 23.05
N ALA A 24 -10.50 8.12 24.07
CA ALA A 24 -9.94 6.84 24.47
C ALA A 24 -10.33 5.74 23.47
N VAL A 25 -9.36 4.89 23.13
CA VAL A 25 -9.53 3.76 22.22
C VAL A 25 -8.86 2.54 22.82
N ASP A 26 -9.34 1.34 22.48
CA ASP A 26 -8.72 0.12 22.97
C ASP A 26 -7.26 -0.01 22.46
N PRO A 27 -6.29 -0.44 23.30
CA PRO A 27 -4.89 -0.58 22.89
C PRO A 27 -4.67 -1.51 21.69
N TYR A 28 -5.57 -2.46 21.43
CA TYR A 28 -5.53 -3.39 20.31
C TYR A 28 -6.51 -2.99 19.19
N THR A 29 -6.63 -1.68 18.93
CA THR A 29 -7.46 -1.15 17.86
C THR A 29 -6.66 -0.93 16.57
N HIS A 30 -7.13 -1.51 15.46
CA HIS A 30 -6.56 -1.25 14.12
C HIS A 30 -6.63 0.24 13.75
N ALA A 31 -5.60 0.77 13.07
CA ALA A 31 -5.48 2.20 12.77
C ALA A 31 -6.72 2.82 12.08
N VAL A 32 -7.33 2.08 11.14
CA VAL A 32 -8.56 2.52 10.45
C VAL A 32 -9.73 2.69 11.43
N LEU A 33 -9.98 1.71 12.30
CA LEU A 33 -11.05 1.79 13.29
C LEU A 33 -10.77 2.91 14.30
N ARG A 34 -9.51 3.05 14.73
CA ARG A 34 -9.07 4.10 15.62
C ARG A 34 -9.38 5.50 15.07
N GLY A 35 -9.04 5.76 13.81
CA GLY A 35 -9.38 7.02 13.15
C GLY A 35 -10.89 7.26 13.08
N ARG A 36 -11.67 6.22 12.77
CA ARG A 36 -13.14 6.30 12.74
C ARG A 36 -13.75 6.60 14.10
N LEU A 37 -13.26 5.99 15.18
CA LEU A 37 -13.74 6.26 16.54
C LEU A 37 -13.48 7.72 16.95
N VAL A 38 -12.32 8.27 16.62
CA VAL A 38 -12.01 9.69 16.88
C VAL A 38 -12.94 10.61 16.10
N ALA A 39 -13.14 10.35 14.81
CA ALA A 39 -14.04 11.14 13.98
C ALA A 39 -15.50 11.07 14.47
N ALA A 40 -15.95 9.87 14.87
CA ALA A 40 -17.29 9.63 15.39
C ALA A 40 -17.54 10.37 16.71
N ALA A 41 -16.57 10.36 17.63
CA ALA A 41 -16.63 11.12 18.87
C ALA A 41 -16.69 12.64 18.61
N ALA A 42 -15.92 13.15 17.64
CA ALA A 42 -15.94 14.57 17.29
C ALA A 42 -17.25 15.00 16.61
N ALA A 43 -17.88 14.13 15.83
CA ALA A 43 -19.09 14.43 15.06
C ALA A 43 -20.40 13.95 15.72
N GLY A 44 -20.33 13.30 16.89
CA GLY A 44 -21.51 12.88 17.66
C GLY A 44 -22.26 11.67 17.10
N TYR A 45 -21.57 10.75 16.43
CA TYR A 45 -22.16 9.49 15.93
C TYR A 45 -21.43 8.26 16.47
N ILE A 46 -22.00 7.07 16.24
CA ILE A 46 -21.39 5.79 16.62
C ILE A 46 -20.86 5.04 15.40
N VAL A 47 -19.74 4.32 15.56
CA VAL A 47 -19.21 3.46 14.51
C VAL A 47 -19.89 2.10 14.58
N ASP A 48 -20.93 1.90 13.76
CA ASP A 48 -21.78 0.70 13.75
C ASP A 48 -21.69 -0.13 12.45
N ARG A 49 -20.85 0.31 11.51
CA ARG A 49 -20.69 -0.31 10.19
C ARG A 49 -19.22 -0.62 9.88
N PRO A 50 -18.95 -1.60 8.99
CA PRO A 50 -17.61 -1.82 8.45
C PRO A 50 -17.01 -0.56 7.80
N ALA A 51 -15.68 -0.52 7.69
CA ALA A 51 -15.01 0.60 7.03
C ALA A 51 -15.27 0.55 5.52
N VAL A 52 -15.60 1.70 4.94
CA VAL A 52 -15.71 1.90 3.48
C VAL A 52 -14.71 2.98 3.11
N PHE A 53 -13.68 2.62 2.34
CA PHE A 53 -12.62 3.57 1.95
C PHE A 53 -13.09 4.59 0.91
N GLY A 54 -14.11 4.26 0.11
CA GLY A 54 -14.74 5.18 -0.83
C GLY A 54 -13.82 5.71 -1.94
N LEU A 55 -12.62 5.13 -2.09
CA LEU A 55 -11.70 5.49 -3.15
C LEU A 55 -12.28 5.04 -4.50
N GLN A 56 -12.16 5.90 -5.50
CA GLN A 56 -12.51 5.61 -6.89
C GLN A 56 -11.22 5.65 -7.71
N PRO A 57 -10.98 4.69 -8.60
CA PRO A 57 -9.87 4.80 -9.53
C PRO A 57 -10.08 6.00 -10.44
N PRO A 58 -9.01 6.67 -10.87
CA PRO A 58 -9.13 7.61 -11.97
C PRO A 58 -9.58 6.88 -13.23
N VAL A 59 -10.44 7.51 -14.03
CA VAL A 59 -10.78 7.02 -15.37
C VAL A 59 -9.60 7.37 -16.28
N CYS A 60 -8.68 6.42 -16.46
CA CYS A 60 -7.49 6.61 -17.28
C CYS A 60 -7.16 5.31 -18.02
N GLU A 61 -7.02 5.40 -19.35
CA GLU A 61 -6.48 4.31 -20.16
C GLU A 61 -4.96 4.39 -20.12
N ALA A 62 -4.35 3.54 -19.30
CA ALA A 62 -2.91 3.41 -19.21
C ALA A 62 -2.38 2.51 -20.33
N ALA A 63 -1.66 3.07 -21.30
CA ALA A 63 -1.04 2.31 -22.39
C ALA A 63 -0.06 1.22 -21.92
N TRP A 64 0.49 1.36 -20.71
CA TRP A 64 1.38 0.39 -20.07
C TRP A 64 0.65 -0.76 -19.38
N MET A 65 -0.67 -0.68 -19.21
CA MET A 65 -1.46 -1.68 -18.50
C MET A 65 -1.95 -2.76 -19.48
N PRO A 66 -1.62 -4.04 -19.25
CA PRO A 66 -2.10 -5.12 -20.11
C PRO A 66 -3.64 -5.24 -20.08
N PRO A 67 -4.29 -5.58 -21.21
CA PRO A 67 -5.75 -5.77 -21.26
C PRO A 67 -6.20 -7.12 -20.66
N HIS A 68 -5.25 -7.97 -20.26
CA HIS A 68 -5.49 -9.29 -19.67
C HIS A 68 -5.03 -9.30 -18.21
N PRO A 69 -5.47 -10.28 -17.40
CA PRO A 69 -5.05 -10.39 -16.01
C PRO A 69 -3.52 -10.34 -15.86
N PHE A 70 -3.06 -9.63 -14.84
CA PHE A 70 -1.65 -9.43 -14.53
C PHE A 70 -1.43 -9.47 -13.02
N VAL A 71 -0.17 -9.57 -12.61
CA VAL A 71 0.24 -9.50 -11.20
C VAL A 71 1.19 -8.32 -11.03
N VAL A 72 1.07 -7.60 -9.91
CA VAL A 72 1.96 -6.47 -9.61
C VAL A 72 2.87 -6.85 -8.44
N PHE A 73 4.18 -6.69 -8.59
CA PHE A 73 5.14 -6.90 -7.50
C PHE A 73 5.55 -5.57 -6.87
N PHE A 74 4.94 -5.23 -5.74
CA PHE A 74 5.40 -4.10 -4.91
C PHE A 74 6.65 -4.52 -4.12
N HIS A 75 7.82 -4.40 -4.76
CA HIS A 75 9.11 -4.79 -4.18
C HIS A 75 9.81 -3.67 -3.38
N GLY A 76 9.38 -2.41 -3.58
CA GLY A 76 9.83 -1.26 -2.79
C GLY A 76 9.29 -1.28 -1.36
N THR A 77 10.09 -0.82 -0.40
CA THR A 77 9.70 -0.73 1.02
C THR A 77 10.51 0.35 1.71
N ALA A 78 10.00 0.88 2.83
CA ALA A 78 10.61 1.97 3.59
C ALA A 78 11.94 1.62 4.29
N GLY A 79 12.51 0.44 4.08
CA GLY A 79 13.83 0.09 4.60
C GLY A 79 14.32 -1.30 4.17
N ALA A 80 15.63 -1.42 3.94
CA ALA A 80 16.25 -2.62 3.37
C ALA A 80 15.94 -3.93 4.13
N ALA A 81 15.88 -3.88 5.46
CA ALA A 81 15.59 -5.06 6.30
C ALA A 81 14.18 -5.65 6.08
N LYS A 82 13.27 -4.89 5.47
CA LYS A 82 11.91 -5.33 5.13
C LYS A 82 11.81 -5.88 3.70
N LYS A 83 12.88 -5.80 2.91
CA LYS A 83 12.88 -6.30 1.53
C LYS A 83 12.84 -7.81 1.53
N TRP A 84 12.03 -8.37 0.64
CA TRP A 84 12.08 -9.78 0.33
C TRP A 84 13.26 -10.07 -0.60
N ALA A 85 13.91 -11.22 -0.43
CA ALA A 85 15.04 -11.59 -1.27
C ALA A 85 14.62 -11.68 -2.74
N ARG A 86 15.46 -11.15 -3.64
CA ARG A 86 15.21 -11.15 -5.09
C ARG A 86 14.91 -12.54 -5.64
N THR A 87 15.61 -13.57 -5.14
CA THR A 87 15.42 -14.97 -5.53
C THR A 87 13.99 -15.44 -5.33
N ASN A 88 13.30 -14.93 -4.32
CA ASN A 88 11.95 -15.34 -4.03
C ASN A 88 10.94 -14.69 -4.98
N TRP A 89 11.14 -13.41 -5.34
CA TRP A 89 10.39 -12.77 -6.41
C TRP A 89 10.56 -13.53 -7.74
N ILE A 90 11.78 -13.97 -8.06
CA ILE A 90 12.07 -14.75 -9.28
C ILE A 90 11.34 -16.09 -9.25
N ALA A 91 11.36 -16.79 -8.12
CA ALA A 91 10.65 -18.06 -7.98
C ALA A 91 9.13 -17.90 -8.21
N VAL A 92 8.52 -16.84 -7.67
CA VAL A 92 7.09 -16.54 -7.90
C VAL A 92 6.83 -16.17 -9.35
N ALA A 93 7.67 -15.32 -9.96
CA ALA A 93 7.53 -14.94 -11.37
C ALA A 93 7.59 -16.15 -12.31
N ASN A 94 8.50 -17.10 -12.06
CA ASN A 94 8.59 -18.36 -12.81
C ASN A 94 7.32 -19.21 -12.68
N TYR A 95 6.74 -19.28 -11.48
CA TYR A 95 5.44 -19.96 -11.31
C TYR A 95 4.33 -19.25 -12.09
N LEU A 96 4.23 -17.92 -11.99
CA LEU A 96 3.24 -17.13 -12.73
C LEU A 96 3.40 -17.23 -14.25
N GLN A 97 4.63 -17.43 -14.73
CA GLN A 97 4.90 -17.67 -16.14
C GLN A 97 4.21 -18.95 -16.63
N THR A 98 4.15 -20.01 -15.81
CA THR A 98 3.42 -21.25 -16.15
C THR A 98 1.90 -21.04 -16.28
N LEU A 99 1.39 -19.96 -15.71
CA LEU A 99 -0.02 -19.54 -15.78
C LEU A 99 -0.25 -18.47 -16.86
N ALA A 100 0.76 -18.15 -17.67
CA ALA A 100 0.73 -17.06 -18.65
C ALA A 100 0.35 -15.69 -18.06
N LEU A 101 0.67 -15.45 -16.77
CA LEU A 101 0.42 -14.18 -16.11
C LEU A 101 1.65 -13.27 -16.22
N PRO A 102 1.52 -12.08 -16.84
CA PRO A 102 2.58 -11.07 -16.81
C PRO A 102 2.72 -10.47 -15.41
N VAL A 103 3.93 -10.01 -15.11
CA VAL A 103 4.27 -9.31 -13.87
C VAL A 103 4.62 -7.86 -14.17
N LEU A 104 4.01 -6.91 -13.46
CA LEU A 104 4.32 -5.49 -13.55
C LEU A 104 5.19 -5.07 -12.35
N LEU A 105 6.27 -4.36 -12.63
CA LEU A 105 7.23 -3.88 -11.62
C LEU A 105 7.17 -2.34 -11.52
N PRO A 106 6.36 -1.77 -10.59
CA PRO A 106 6.35 -0.34 -10.31
C PRO A 106 7.58 0.08 -9.52
N TRP A 107 7.95 1.35 -9.63
CA TRP A 107 9.06 1.96 -8.89
C TRP A 107 8.75 3.43 -8.59
N GLY A 108 9.25 3.94 -7.46
CA GLY A 108 9.09 5.34 -7.04
C GLY A 108 10.40 6.13 -6.98
N ASN A 109 11.55 5.46 -7.07
CA ASN A 109 12.87 6.09 -7.08
C ASN A 109 13.89 5.30 -7.92
N ALA A 110 15.08 5.87 -8.11
CA ALA A 110 16.12 5.28 -8.97
C ALA A 110 16.65 3.93 -8.47
N GLU A 111 16.73 3.71 -7.15
CA GLU A 111 17.19 2.44 -6.58
C GLU A 111 16.17 1.33 -6.84
N GLU A 112 14.89 1.62 -6.62
CA GLU A 112 13.79 0.70 -6.94
C GLU A 112 13.75 0.39 -8.43
N LYS A 113 13.96 1.39 -9.29
CA LYS A 113 14.01 1.17 -10.74
C LYS A 113 15.13 0.21 -11.12
N ALA A 114 16.34 0.41 -10.60
CA ALA A 114 17.48 -0.47 -10.86
C ALA A 114 17.22 -1.91 -10.36
N GLU A 115 16.55 -2.07 -9.23
CA GLU A 115 16.13 -3.38 -8.74
C GLU A 115 15.07 -4.04 -9.65
N ALA A 116 14.09 -3.28 -10.14
CA ALA A 116 13.08 -3.74 -11.07
C ALA A 116 13.71 -4.18 -12.40
N GLU A 117 14.63 -3.39 -12.95
CA GLU A 117 15.37 -3.71 -14.18
C GLU A 117 16.22 -4.98 -14.02
N ALA A 118 16.91 -5.12 -12.88
CA ALA A 118 17.68 -6.32 -12.58
C ALA A 118 16.80 -7.59 -12.42
N MET A 119 15.57 -7.44 -11.93
CA MET A 119 14.60 -8.53 -11.86
C MET A 119 14.02 -8.88 -13.23
N ALA A 120 13.59 -7.88 -14.01
CA ALA A 120 13.03 -8.07 -15.33
C ALA A 120 14.02 -8.73 -16.31
N ALA A 121 15.32 -8.46 -16.16
CA ALA A 121 16.37 -9.10 -16.96
C ALA A 121 16.39 -10.64 -16.88
N VAL A 122 15.83 -11.23 -15.80
CA VAL A 122 15.78 -12.69 -15.59
C VAL A 122 14.37 -13.25 -15.45
N MET A 123 13.34 -12.41 -15.54
CA MET A 123 11.92 -12.78 -15.47
C MET A 123 11.26 -12.47 -16.82
N PRO A 124 11.14 -13.44 -17.75
CA PRO A 124 10.68 -13.17 -19.11
C PRO A 124 9.24 -12.64 -19.22
N ASN A 125 8.43 -12.87 -18.19
CA ASN A 125 7.06 -12.38 -18.07
C ASN A 125 6.95 -11.06 -17.30
N ALA A 126 8.06 -10.45 -16.87
CA ALA A 126 8.04 -9.21 -16.10
C ALA A 126 8.35 -7.97 -16.96
N ALA A 127 7.63 -6.88 -16.71
CA ALA A 127 7.86 -5.58 -17.34
C ALA A 127 8.06 -4.50 -16.27
N VAL A 128 9.11 -3.70 -16.42
CA VAL A 128 9.31 -2.48 -15.61
C VAL A 128 8.38 -1.40 -16.12
N LEU A 129 7.58 -0.84 -15.22
CA LEU A 129 6.63 0.21 -15.59
C LEU A 129 7.34 1.54 -15.89
N PRO A 130 6.72 2.46 -16.65
CA PRO A 130 7.18 3.84 -16.70
C PRO A 130 7.12 4.50 -15.30
N ALA A 131 7.74 5.67 -15.16
CA ALA A 131 7.56 6.46 -13.95
C ALA A 131 6.08 6.84 -13.80
N LEU A 132 5.44 6.44 -12.70
CA LEU A 132 4.04 6.71 -12.45
C LEU A 132 3.89 7.84 -11.43
N SER A 133 2.95 8.74 -11.69
CA SER A 133 2.39 9.58 -10.64
C SER A 133 1.63 8.73 -9.62
N MET A 134 1.39 9.27 -8.42
CA MET A 134 0.59 8.57 -7.41
C MET A 134 -0.84 8.28 -7.91
N GLN A 135 -1.40 9.16 -8.75
CA GLN A 135 -2.72 8.95 -9.34
C GLN A 135 -2.73 7.75 -10.30
N GLU A 136 -1.75 7.66 -11.20
CA GLU A 136 -1.63 6.51 -12.12
C GLU A 136 -1.35 5.21 -11.37
N ALA A 137 -0.52 5.24 -10.33
CA ALA A 137 -0.22 4.07 -9.52
C ALA A 137 -1.46 3.47 -8.85
N THR A 138 -2.51 4.27 -8.59
CA THR A 138 -3.77 3.72 -8.06
C THR A 138 -4.44 2.72 -8.99
N LEU A 139 -4.22 2.80 -10.30
CA LEU A 139 -4.76 1.84 -11.28
C LEU A 139 -4.26 0.41 -11.04
N LEU A 140 -3.11 0.22 -10.37
CA LEU A 140 -2.56 -1.10 -10.05
C LEU A 140 -3.34 -1.85 -8.96
N ALA A 141 -4.26 -1.17 -8.27
CA ALA A 141 -5.02 -1.71 -7.13
C ALA A 141 -6.50 -1.97 -7.46
N TYR A 142 -6.91 -1.83 -8.73
CA TYR A 142 -8.26 -2.07 -9.22
C TYR A 142 -8.26 -3.11 -10.34
#